data_AF-A0A6P0T255-F1
#
_entry.id   AF-A0A6P0T255-F1
#
_cell.length_a   1.000
_cell.length_b   1.000
_cell.length_c   1.000
_cell.angle_alpha   90.00
_cell.angle_beta   90.00
_cell.angle_gamma   90.00
#
_symmetry.space_group_name_H-M   'P 1'
#
loop_
_entity.id
_entity.type
_entity.pdbx_description
1 polymer ?
#
loop_
_entity_poly.entity_id
_entity_poly.type
_entity_poly.pdbx_seq_one_letter_code
_entity_poly.pdbx_strand_id
1 'polypeptide(L)'
;WLYVGDHCRALDVVIHKGQPGETYNIGGNNEVKNLDLVHQICELMNELAPDLPVAPAQQLITFVKDRPGHDRRYAIDATKIKTELGWEPTETLAGGLRKTIEWYLSNRDWWQPLLSQEYQAYYQKVYA
;
A
#
# COMPACT_ATOMS: atom_id res chain seq x y z
N TRP A 1 1.80 -4.69 5.33
CA TRP A 1 1.37 -4.23 4.00
C TRP A 1 1.38 -5.36 3.00
N LEU A 2 0.29 -5.64 2.30
CA LEU A 2 0.26 -6.75 1.34
C LEU A 2 0.18 -6.21 -0.09
N TYR A 3 1.08 -6.66 -0.97
CA TYR A 3 1.01 -6.29 -2.38
C TYR A 3 -0.27 -6.86 -3.01
N VAL A 4 -0.96 -6.05 -3.83
CA VAL A 4 -2.29 -6.43 -4.34
C VAL A 4 -2.26 -7.71 -5.18
N GLY A 5 -1.19 -7.93 -5.95
CA GLY A 5 -1.01 -9.18 -6.71
C GLY A 5 -0.93 -10.41 -5.80
N ASP A 6 -0.25 -10.30 -4.66
CA ASP A 6 -0.18 -11.38 -3.66
C ASP A 6 -1.52 -11.64 -3.00
N HIS A 7 -2.27 -10.59 -2.69
CA HIS A 7 -3.61 -10.74 -2.15
C HIS A 7 -4.53 -11.46 -3.15
N CYS A 8 -4.50 -11.10 -4.43
CA CYS A 8 -5.27 -11.79 -5.47
C CYS A 8 -4.91 -13.28 -5.57
N ARG A 9 -3.61 -13.63 -5.51
CA ARG A 9 -3.19 -15.05 -5.46
C ARG A 9 -3.71 -15.77 -4.22
N ALA A 10 -3.77 -15.08 -3.07
CA ALA A 10 -4.32 -15.64 -1.84
C ALA A 10 -5.80 -15.96 -1.98
N LEU A 11 -6.57 -15.00 -2.52
CA LEU A 11 -8.00 -15.16 -2.78
C LEU A 11 -8.26 -16.32 -3.75
N ASP A 12 -7.47 -16.41 -4.82
CA ASP A 12 -7.54 -17.52 -5.77
C ASP A 12 -7.29 -18.88 -5.08
N VAL A 13 -6.27 -18.96 -4.22
CA VAL A 13 -5.99 -20.17 -3.42
C VAL A 13 -7.15 -20.52 -2.48
N VAL A 14 -7.73 -19.53 -1.79
CA VAL A 14 -8.85 -19.74 -0.86
C VAL A 14 -10.10 -20.21 -1.62
N ILE A 15 -10.41 -19.63 -2.78
CA ILE A 15 -11.55 -20.04 -3.61
C ILE A 15 -11.44 -21.51 -4.04
N HIS A 16 -10.24 -21.96 -4.43
CA HIS A 16 -10.05 -23.30 -4.98
C HIS A 16 -9.77 -24.39 -3.93
N LYS A 17 -9.18 -24.02 -2.78
CA LYS A 17 -8.66 -24.99 -1.79
C LYS A 17 -9.16 -24.76 -0.38
N GLY A 18 -9.79 -23.62 -0.10
CA GLY A 18 -10.34 -23.30 1.21
C GLY A 18 -11.50 -24.24 1.59
N GLN A 19 -11.66 -24.48 2.88
CA GLN A 19 -12.75 -25.31 3.39
C GLN A 19 -14.00 -24.46 3.66
N PRO A 20 -15.21 -24.91 3.27
CA PRO A 20 -16.45 -24.21 3.60
C PRO A 20 -16.61 -23.99 5.10
N GLY A 21 -16.99 -22.77 5.49
CA GLY A 21 -17.14 -22.38 6.90
C GLY A 21 -15.86 -21.87 7.56
N GLU A 22 -14.70 -22.05 6.93
CA GLU A 22 -13.44 -21.57 7.48
C GLU A 22 -13.18 -20.09 7.16
N THR A 23 -12.45 -19.43 8.07
CA THR A 23 -11.90 -18.08 7.86
C THR A 23 -10.37 -18.16 7.77
N TYR A 24 -9.80 -17.44 6.80
CA TYR A 24 -8.36 -17.37 6.56
C TYR A 24 -7.90 -15.91 6.61
N ASN A 25 -7.03 -15.58 7.56
CA ASN A 25 -6.32 -14.31 7.57
C ASN A 25 -5.27 -14.28 6.45
N ILE A 26 -5.22 -13.19 5.70
CA ILE A 26 -4.26 -12.96 4.62
C ILE A 26 -3.42 -11.73 4.97
N GLY A 27 -2.10 -11.86 5.00
CA GLY A 27 -1.19 -10.81 5.43
C GLY A 27 0.17 -10.88 4.75
N GLY A 28 0.88 -9.75 4.74
CA GLY A 28 2.20 -9.60 4.11
C GLY A 28 3.41 -9.85 5.03
N ASN A 29 3.19 -10.21 6.30
CA ASN A 29 4.24 -10.43 7.32
C ASN A 29 5.24 -9.26 7.46
N ASN A 30 4.76 -8.03 7.32
CA ASN A 30 5.60 -6.83 7.25
C ASN A 30 4.91 -5.64 7.93
N GLU A 31 5.25 -5.45 9.20
CA GLU A 31 4.88 -4.27 9.98
C GLU A 31 5.85 -3.13 9.70
N VAL A 32 5.34 -1.93 9.48
CA VAL A 32 6.14 -0.73 9.23
C VAL A 32 5.37 0.48 9.74
N LYS A 33 6.08 1.47 10.28
CA LYS A 33 5.46 2.73 10.69
C LYS A 33 5.13 3.56 9.45
N ASN A 34 4.07 4.36 9.53
CA ASN A 34 3.67 5.24 8.42
C ASN A 34 4.81 6.18 7.99
N LEU A 35 5.57 6.73 8.95
CA LEU A 35 6.67 7.64 8.63
C LEU A 35 7.82 6.93 7.89
N ASP A 36 8.19 5.72 8.31
CA ASP A 36 9.22 4.92 7.63
C ASP A 36 8.79 4.55 6.21
N LEU A 37 7.48 4.34 5.99
CA LEU A 37 6.92 4.08 4.67
C LEU A 37 6.98 5.32 3.77
N VAL A 38 6.60 6.50 4.31
CA VAL A 38 6.68 7.77 3.57
C VAL A 38 8.12 8.09 3.19
N HIS A 39 9.09 7.85 4.08
CA HIS A 39 10.51 8.03 3.75
C HIS A 39 10.97 7.13 2.60
N GLN A 40 10.60 5.84 2.60
CA GLN A 40 10.89 4.92 1.48
C GLN A 40 10.26 5.39 0.17
N ILE A 41 9.04 5.93 0.21
CA ILE A 41 8.39 6.50 -0.97
C ILE A 41 9.18 7.72 -1.46
N CYS A 42 9.56 8.65 -0.58
CA CYS A 42 10.34 9.82 -0.97
C CYS A 42 11.69 9.45 -1.60
N GLU A 43 12.40 8.45 -1.05
CA GLU A 43 13.66 7.94 -1.61
C GLU A 43 13.46 7.38 -3.02
N LEU A 44 12.46 6.51 -3.21
CA LEU A 44 12.13 5.95 -4.52
C LEU A 44 11.68 7.03 -5.51
N MET A 45 10.94 8.05 -5.06
CA MET A 45 10.55 9.16 -5.92
C MET A 45 11.75 9.99 -6.37
N ASN A 46 12.72 10.28 -5.47
CA ASN A 46 13.95 10.98 -5.86
C ASN A 46 14.78 10.19 -6.89
N GLU A 47 14.73 8.85 -6.83
CA GLU A 47 15.42 7.97 -7.78
C GLU A 47 14.69 7.87 -9.12
N LEU A 48 13.37 7.63 -9.08
CA LEU A 48 12.57 7.24 -10.25
C LEU A 48 11.92 8.43 -10.99
N ALA A 49 11.83 9.60 -10.35
CA ALA A 49 11.26 10.81 -10.92
C ALA A 49 12.28 11.95 -10.86
N PRO A 50 13.19 12.08 -11.85
CA PRO A 50 14.26 13.08 -11.81
C PRO A 50 13.75 14.53 -11.89
N ASP A 51 12.57 14.75 -12.47
CA ASP A 51 11.98 16.08 -12.68
C ASP A 51 10.97 16.47 -11.58
N LEU A 52 11.21 16.05 -10.33
CA LEU A 52 10.34 16.41 -9.22
C LEU A 52 10.33 17.94 -9.00
N PRO A 53 9.17 18.54 -8.72
CA PRO A 53 9.09 19.97 -8.43
C PRO A 53 9.80 20.36 -7.13
N VAL A 54 9.94 19.41 -6.20
CA VAL A 54 10.70 19.57 -4.96
C VAL A 54 11.58 18.34 -4.77
N ALA A 55 12.88 18.55 -4.66
CA ALA A 55 13.88 17.51 -4.41
C ALA A 55 14.87 17.99 -3.31
N PRO A 56 15.18 17.16 -2.30
CA PRO A 56 14.61 15.83 -2.04
C PRO A 56 13.13 15.88 -1.61
N ALA A 57 12.33 14.92 -2.06
CA ALA A 57 10.89 14.83 -1.82
C ALA A 57 10.50 14.84 -0.33
N GLN A 58 11.43 14.44 0.55
CA GLN A 58 11.28 14.48 2.00
C GLN A 58 10.95 15.88 2.54
N GLN A 59 11.29 16.95 1.81
CA GLN A 59 10.92 18.33 2.19
C GLN A 59 9.40 18.58 2.18
N LEU A 60 8.63 17.73 1.50
CA LEU A 60 7.16 17.83 1.44
C LEU A 60 6.47 17.22 2.67
N ILE A 61 7.19 16.53 3.55
CA ILE A 61 6.61 15.90 4.74
C ILE A 61 6.12 16.98 5.71
N THR A 62 4.82 16.97 6.00
CA THR A 62 4.18 17.88 6.97
C THR A 62 3.39 17.08 7.99
N PHE A 63 3.60 17.38 9.28
CA PHE A 63 2.80 16.79 10.35
C PHE A 63 1.47 17.54 10.47
N VAL A 64 0.38 16.79 10.51
CA VAL A 64 -0.98 17.32 10.62
C VAL A 64 -1.65 16.78 11.88
N LYS A 65 -2.84 17.32 12.19
CA LYS A 65 -3.65 16.84 13.31
C LYS A 65 -3.98 15.35 13.13
N ASP A 66 -3.86 14.58 14.22
CA ASP A 66 -4.11 13.15 14.21
C ASP A 66 -5.60 12.80 13.97
N ARG A 67 -5.85 11.59 13.44
CA ARG A 67 -7.20 11.08 13.19
C ARG A 67 -7.89 10.73 14.51
N PRO A 68 -9.12 11.18 14.77
CA PRO A 68 -9.90 10.69 15.90
C PRO A 68 -10.03 9.16 15.87
N GLY A 69 -9.71 8.46 16.97
CA GLY A 69 -9.76 7.00 17.04
C GLY A 69 -8.69 6.30 16.19
N HIS A 70 -7.49 6.85 16.10
CA HIS A 70 -6.40 6.24 15.33
C HIS A 70 -5.86 4.97 16.01
N ASP A 71 -6.25 3.80 15.49
CA ASP A 71 -5.60 2.53 15.81
C ASP A 71 -4.13 2.57 15.39
N ARG A 72 -3.25 2.38 16.37
CA ARG A 72 -1.81 2.64 16.20
C ARG A 72 -1.05 1.48 15.55
N ARG A 73 -1.61 0.28 15.54
CA ARG A 73 -0.94 -0.93 15.06
C ARG A 73 -1.95 -1.96 14.57
N TYR A 74 -1.71 -2.45 13.37
CA TYR A 74 -2.31 -3.68 12.87
C TYR A 74 -1.20 -4.66 12.49
N ALA A 75 -1.38 -5.90 12.91
CA ALA A 75 -0.50 -7.01 12.57
C ALA A 75 -1.37 -8.25 12.35
N ILE A 76 -1.20 -8.91 11.21
CA ILE A 76 -1.98 -10.09 10.84
C ILE A 76 -1.12 -11.33 11.02
N ASP A 77 -1.65 -12.30 11.75
CA ASP A 77 -1.12 -13.67 11.76
C ASP A 77 -1.76 -14.46 10.61
N ALA A 78 -0.95 -14.78 9.59
CA ALA A 78 -1.32 -15.56 8.42
C ALA A 78 -0.88 -17.03 8.51
N THR A 79 -0.59 -17.55 9.70
CA THR A 79 -0.11 -18.93 9.90
C THR A 79 -1.09 -19.95 9.30
N LYS A 80 -2.39 -19.78 9.54
CA LYS A 80 -3.41 -20.74 9.09
C LYS A 80 -3.42 -20.96 7.57
N ILE A 81 -3.45 -19.87 6.79
CA ILE A 81 -3.49 -19.97 5.32
C ILE A 81 -2.18 -20.56 4.78
N LYS A 82 -1.06 -20.26 5.43
CA LYS A 82 0.25 -20.85 5.12
C LYS A 82 0.24 -22.35 5.37
N THR A 83 -0.21 -22.80 6.54
CA THR A 83 -0.14 -24.21 6.93
C THR A 83 -1.16 -25.08 6.20
N GLU A 84 -2.38 -24.59 6.02
CA GLU A 84 -3.46 -25.39 5.42
C GLU A 84 -3.48 -25.30 3.90
N LEU A 85 -3.21 -24.11 3.33
CA LEU A 85 -3.35 -23.88 1.89
C LEU A 85 -2.01 -23.67 1.17
N GLY A 86 -0.90 -23.62 1.90
CA GLY A 86 0.44 -23.46 1.33
C GLY A 86 0.70 -22.10 0.71
N TRP A 87 -0.10 -21.08 1.05
CA TRP A 87 0.06 -19.74 0.49
C TRP A 87 1.00 -18.88 1.34
N GLU A 88 1.89 -18.15 0.67
CA GLU A 88 2.70 -17.07 1.23
C GLU A 88 2.83 -15.92 0.21
N PRO A 89 2.96 -14.66 0.68
CA PRO A 89 3.29 -13.56 -0.21
C PRO A 89 4.66 -13.78 -0.85
N THR A 90 4.80 -13.39 -2.11
CA THR A 90 6.09 -13.48 -2.83
C THR A 90 6.81 -12.14 -2.93
N GLU A 91 6.08 -11.04 -2.76
CA GLU A 91 6.65 -9.70 -2.83
C GLU A 91 7.15 -9.23 -1.47
N THR A 92 8.31 -8.56 -1.48
CA THR A 92 8.80 -7.82 -0.32
C THR A 92 8.16 -6.43 -0.29
N LEU A 93 8.15 -5.77 0.88
CA LEU A 93 7.66 -4.39 1.00
C LEU A 93 8.36 -3.45 0.02
N ALA A 94 9.70 -3.48 -0.02
CA ALA A 94 10.50 -2.62 -0.89
C ALA A 94 10.26 -2.90 -2.38
N GLY A 95 10.19 -4.18 -2.76
CA GLY A 95 9.90 -4.57 -4.14
C GLY A 95 8.50 -4.14 -4.59
N GLY A 96 7.49 -4.36 -3.74
CA GLY A 96 6.11 -3.94 -3.99
C GLY A 96 5.96 -2.42 -4.10
N LEU A 97 6.66 -1.65 -3.24
CA LEU A 97 6.65 -0.18 -3.31
C LEU A 97 7.26 0.34 -4.60
N ARG A 98 8.43 -0.17 -5.00
CA ARG A 98 9.06 0.21 -6.28
C ARG A 98 8.12 -0.05 -7.46
N LYS A 99 7.58 -1.26 -7.56
CA LYS A 99 6.60 -1.63 -8.60
C LYS A 99 5.38 -0.71 -8.61
N THR A 100 4.89 -0.35 -7.43
CA THR A 100 3.76 0.55 -7.28
C THR A 100 4.10 1.95 -7.82
N ILE A 101 5.24 2.53 -7.43
CA ILE A 101 5.67 3.85 -7.88
C ILE A 101 5.89 3.88 -9.40
N GLU A 102 6.62 2.89 -9.94
CA GLU A 102 6.84 2.74 -11.38
C GLU A 102 5.51 2.65 -12.15
N TRP A 103 4.53 1.94 -11.59
CA TRP A 103 3.19 1.84 -12.16
C TRP A 103 2.49 3.21 -12.20
N TYR A 104 2.48 3.97 -11.09
CA TYR A 104 1.86 5.31 -11.07
C TYR A 104 2.56 6.28 -12.02
N LEU A 105 3.89 6.22 -12.14
CA LEU A 105 4.65 7.07 -13.07
C LEU A 105 4.32 6.76 -14.53
N SER A 106 4.12 5.48 -14.85
CA SER A 106 3.90 4.99 -16.22
C SER A 106 2.43 4.99 -16.67
N ASN A 107 1.47 5.14 -15.74
CA ASN A 107 0.04 5.00 -16.03
C ASN A 107 -0.74 6.30 -15.72
N ARG A 108 -0.22 7.45 -16.16
CA ARG A 108 -0.85 8.76 -15.90
C ARG A 108 -2.27 8.85 -16.42
N ASP A 109 -2.51 8.38 -17.63
CA ASP A 109 -3.83 8.41 -18.27
C ASP A 109 -4.89 7.62 -17.48
N TRP A 110 -4.45 6.65 -16.67
CA TRP A 110 -5.34 5.88 -15.81
C TRP A 110 -5.79 6.66 -14.57
N TRP A 111 -4.85 7.29 -13.83
CA TRP A 111 -5.20 7.96 -12.57
C TRP A 111 -5.58 9.42 -12.73
N GLN A 112 -5.11 10.12 -13.76
CA GLN A 112 -5.40 11.55 -13.94
C GLN A 112 -6.90 11.87 -13.99
N PRO A 113 -7.75 11.11 -14.71
CA PRO A 113 -9.19 11.33 -14.70
C PRO A 113 -9.85 11.13 -13.33
N LEU A 114 -9.22 10.40 -12.41
CA LEU A 114 -9.73 10.17 -11.05
C LEU A 114 -9.55 11.40 -10.16
N LEU A 115 -8.70 12.36 -10.54
CA LEU A 115 -8.50 13.63 -9.84
C LEU A 115 -9.59 14.66 -10.22
N SER A 116 -10.85 14.23 -10.23
CA SER A 116 -11.99 15.04 -10.62
C SER A 116 -12.19 16.25 -9.69
N GLN A 117 -13.06 17.19 -10.09
CA GLN A 117 -13.37 18.36 -9.24
C GLN A 117 -13.96 17.94 -7.89
N GLU A 118 -14.74 16.87 -7.86
CA GLU A 118 -15.30 16.30 -6.63
C GLU A 118 -14.20 15.77 -5.70
N TYR A 119 -13.19 15.08 -6.26
CA TYR A 119 -12.03 14.63 -5.48
C TYR A 119 -11.24 15.80 -4.91
N GLN A 120 -11.00 16.85 -5.71
CA GLN A 120 -10.29 18.05 -5.26
C GLN A 120 -11.07 18.80 -4.16
N ALA A 121 -12.39 18.93 -4.30
CA ALA A 121 -13.25 19.56 -3.29
C ALA A 121 -13.25 18.76 -1.98
N TYR A 122 -13.30 17.43 -2.05
CA TYR A 122 -13.15 16.57 -0.88
C TYR A 122 -11.78 16.77 -0.21
N TYR A 123 -10.70 16.78 -1.00
CA TYR A 123 -9.34 16.95 -0.49
C TYR A 123 -9.18 18.26 0.28
N GLN A 124 -9.68 19.37 -0.27
CA GLN A 124 -9.68 20.67 0.41
C GLN A 124 -10.46 20.64 1.72
N LYS A 125 -11.65 20.02 1.74
CA LYS A 125 -12.46 19.93 2.97
C LYS A 125 -11.77 19.17 4.10
N VAL A 126 -10.94 18.16 3.78
CA VAL A 126 -10.31 17.28 4.77
C VAL A 126 -8.93 17.78 5.19
N TYR A 127 -8.19 18.43 4.28
CA TYR A 127 -6.77 18.74 4.47
C TYR A 127 -6.41 20.24 4.40
N ALA A 128 -7.32 21.13 4.00
CA ALA A 128 -7.13 22.59 4.08
C ALA A 128 -7.70 23.16 5.39
#